data_AF-A0A957E6Y0-F1
#
_entry.id   AF-A0A957E6Y0-F1
#
_cell.length_a   1.000
_cell.length_b   1.000
_cell.length_c   1.000
_cell.angle_alpha   90.00
_cell.angle_beta   90.00
_cell.angle_gamma   90.00
#
_symmetry.space_group_name_H-M   'P 1'
#
loop_
_entity.id
_entity.type
_entity.pdbx_description
1 polymer ?
#
loop_
_entity_poly.entity_id
_entity_poly.type
_entity_poly.pdbx_seq_one_letter_code
_entity_poly.pdbx_strand_id
1 'polypeptide(L)'
;MSNLNSPHPKILYIEDDPASRRLVQRVLDNKGYDVVVAADGLEGISMAREHLPNLILMDINLPSMDGREITTRLRSLPNFSNTPIVALTANHSPGSRELALAAGCTGFLTKPIDVTSFPGQVSAYLAGLAEPLTPTEKSEHLQRHAQNLVERLENKINELESANKRLRELDRLKSDFIIMVSHELRTPLTLLSGYAHLLDEQVKQTNNEMLPAEMILGVAEGLNLGVSRMRDVVNEIIKVARIASGTLDLALGPVRLSEVVADVFEEYAEVCEKRNLNIQIGDLSRLPIVQGDGEQLKSAIYHIFSNAIKYTPDGGSIFVVGRAVGDTV
;
A
#
# COMPACT_ATOMS: atom_id res chain seq x y z
N MET A 1 -55.07 -35.44 26.78
CA MET A 1 -54.76 -34.03 26.43
C MET A 1 -53.43 -33.70 27.07
N SER A 2 -52.33 -33.82 26.31
CA SER A 2 -50.96 -33.60 26.77
C SER A 2 -50.51 -32.18 26.41
N ASN A 3 -49.94 -31.48 27.40
CA ASN A 3 -49.50 -30.08 27.36
C ASN A 3 -48.69 -29.70 26.10
N LEU A 4 -49.25 -28.82 25.28
CA LEU A 4 -48.55 -28.03 24.26
C LEU A 4 -48.23 -26.65 24.86
N ASN A 5 -47.03 -26.47 25.42
CA ASN A 5 -46.31 -25.17 25.55
C ASN A 5 -45.10 -25.30 26.50
N SER A 6 -44.14 -26.15 26.17
CA SER A 6 -42.77 -25.92 26.62
C SER A 6 -42.02 -25.26 25.44
N PRO A 7 -41.37 -24.10 25.63
CA PRO A 7 -40.63 -23.47 24.54
C PRO A 7 -39.56 -24.45 24.03
N HIS A 8 -39.54 -24.66 22.71
CA HIS A 8 -38.53 -25.47 22.06
C HIS A 8 -37.15 -24.82 22.29
N PRO A 9 -36.14 -25.57 22.78
CA PRO A 9 -34.81 -24.99 23.02
C PRO A 9 -34.24 -24.42 21.72
N LYS A 10 -33.77 -23.18 21.78
CA LYS A 10 -33.22 -22.48 20.63
C LYS A 10 -31.71 -22.72 20.53
N ILE A 11 -31.26 -23.10 19.34
CA ILE A 11 -29.86 -23.41 19.05
C ILE A 11 -29.38 -22.46 17.97
N LEU A 12 -28.28 -21.75 18.24
CA LEU A 12 -27.59 -20.98 17.21
C LEU A 12 -26.46 -21.83 16.63
N TYR A 13 -26.40 -21.97 15.32
CA TYR A 13 -25.32 -22.64 14.61
C TYR A 13 -24.56 -21.67 13.69
N ILE A 14 -23.26 -21.51 13.93
CA ILE A 14 -22.37 -20.61 13.19
C ILE A 14 -21.44 -21.43 12.29
N GLU A 15 -21.59 -21.30 10.97
CA GLU A 15 -20.92 -22.11 9.96
C GLU A 15 -20.94 -21.43 8.59
N ASP A 16 -19.80 -21.34 7.92
CA ASP A 16 -19.68 -20.72 6.59
C ASP A 16 -20.18 -21.64 5.47
N ASP A 17 -20.00 -22.95 5.58
CA ASP A 17 -20.49 -23.91 4.60
C ASP A 17 -22.04 -24.02 4.61
N PRO A 18 -22.73 -23.59 3.52
CA PRO A 18 -24.18 -23.66 3.44
C PRO A 18 -24.72 -25.09 3.43
N ALA A 19 -23.94 -26.09 2.99
CA ALA A 19 -24.37 -27.49 3.01
C ALA A 19 -24.44 -28.03 4.45
N SER A 20 -23.41 -27.76 5.26
CA SER A 20 -23.35 -28.09 6.68
C SER A 20 -24.46 -27.41 7.47
N ARG A 21 -24.72 -26.10 7.23
CA ARG A 21 -25.87 -25.38 7.83
C ARG A 21 -27.20 -26.08 7.56
N ARG A 22 -27.47 -26.43 6.30
CA ARG A 22 -28.71 -27.13 5.91
C ARG A 22 -28.84 -28.51 6.55
N LEU A 23 -27.74 -29.25 6.66
CA LEU A 23 -27.73 -30.57 7.28
C LEU A 23 -28.08 -30.47 8.78
N VAL A 24 -27.34 -29.64 9.52
CA VAL A 24 -27.53 -29.47 10.97
C VAL A 24 -28.91 -28.94 11.29
N GLN A 25 -29.37 -27.93 10.55
CA GLN A 25 -30.72 -27.38 10.71
C GLN A 25 -31.78 -28.47 10.55
N ARG A 26 -31.75 -29.25 9.46
CA ARG A 26 -32.72 -30.35 9.25
C ARG A 26 -32.66 -31.41 10.34
N VAL A 27 -31.46 -31.80 10.78
CA VAL A 27 -31.27 -32.85 11.78
C VAL A 27 -31.84 -32.43 13.14
N LEU A 28 -31.62 -31.18 13.54
CA LEU A 28 -32.08 -30.66 14.83
C LEU A 28 -33.54 -30.20 14.80
N ASP A 29 -34.03 -29.62 13.70
CA ASP A 29 -35.45 -29.28 13.52
C ASP A 29 -36.34 -30.54 13.62
N ASN A 30 -35.92 -31.66 12.99
CA ASN A 30 -36.62 -32.95 13.09
C ASN A 30 -36.68 -33.51 14.52
N LYS A 31 -35.85 -33.00 15.44
CA LYS A 31 -35.84 -33.37 16.86
C LYS A 31 -36.58 -32.35 17.73
N GLY A 32 -37.19 -31.33 17.12
CA GLY A 32 -38.00 -30.32 17.80
C GLY A 32 -37.17 -29.20 18.43
N TYR A 33 -35.98 -28.90 17.91
CA TYR A 33 -35.23 -27.70 18.28
C TYR A 33 -35.57 -26.53 17.35
N ASP A 34 -35.45 -25.31 17.86
CA ASP A 34 -35.54 -24.08 17.04
C ASP A 34 -34.13 -23.67 16.62
N VAL A 35 -33.74 -23.90 15.35
CA VAL A 35 -32.38 -23.68 14.88
C VAL A 35 -32.27 -22.36 14.12
N VAL A 36 -31.46 -21.45 14.66
CA VAL A 36 -31.00 -20.23 14.00
C VAL A 36 -29.62 -20.47 13.42
N VAL A 37 -29.36 -20.01 12.20
CA VAL A 37 -28.07 -20.23 11.52
C VAL A 37 -27.41 -18.91 11.13
N ALA A 38 -26.09 -18.82 11.31
CA ALA A 38 -25.27 -17.68 10.89
C ALA A 38 -24.14 -18.17 9.97
N ALA A 39 -23.84 -17.40 8.93
CA ALA A 39 -22.81 -17.70 7.94
C ALA A 39 -21.40 -17.29 8.37
N ASP A 40 -21.28 -16.36 9.32
CA ASP A 40 -20.00 -15.90 9.83
C ASP A 40 -20.07 -15.50 11.32
N GLY A 41 -18.90 -15.20 11.91
CA GLY A 41 -18.79 -14.87 13.32
C GLY A 41 -19.44 -13.56 13.75
N LEU A 42 -19.46 -12.54 12.90
CA LEU A 42 -20.09 -11.25 13.23
C LEU A 42 -21.61 -11.39 13.21
N GLU A 43 -22.15 -12.05 12.18
CA GLU A 43 -23.55 -12.42 12.10
C GLU A 43 -23.94 -13.29 13.30
N GLY A 44 -23.12 -14.29 13.65
CA GLY A 44 -23.33 -15.16 14.80
C GLY A 44 -23.41 -14.41 16.13
N ILE A 45 -22.51 -13.46 16.39
CA ILE A 45 -22.57 -12.62 17.60
C ILE A 45 -23.84 -11.76 17.63
N SER A 46 -24.22 -11.18 16.49
CA SER A 46 -25.44 -10.39 16.36
C SER A 46 -26.69 -11.24 16.63
N MET A 47 -26.80 -12.39 15.98
CA MET A 47 -27.92 -13.31 16.13
C MET A 47 -28.00 -13.88 17.53
N ALA A 48 -26.86 -14.17 18.19
CA ALA A 48 -26.86 -14.59 19.59
C ALA A 48 -27.57 -13.56 20.47
N ARG A 49 -27.21 -12.27 20.33
CA ARG A 49 -27.81 -11.17 21.12
C ARG A 49 -29.29 -10.98 20.85
N GLU A 50 -29.71 -11.14 19.61
CA GLU A 50 -31.12 -10.99 19.20
C GLU A 50 -31.98 -12.16 19.68
N HIS A 51 -31.48 -13.39 19.52
CA HIS A 51 -32.30 -14.59 19.67
C HIS A 51 -32.15 -15.27 21.03
N LEU A 52 -31.13 -14.92 21.83
CA LEU A 52 -30.81 -15.49 23.14
C LEU A 52 -30.88 -17.04 23.15
N PRO A 53 -30.06 -17.73 22.33
CA PRO A 53 -30.09 -19.18 22.22
C PRO A 53 -29.74 -19.88 23.55
N ASN A 54 -30.32 -21.07 23.74
CA ASN A 54 -30.01 -21.96 24.84
C ASN A 54 -28.68 -22.71 24.65
N LEU A 55 -28.21 -22.85 23.41
CA LEU A 55 -26.93 -23.45 23.07
C LEU A 55 -26.38 -22.85 21.76
N ILE A 56 -25.06 -22.67 21.71
CA ILE A 56 -24.35 -22.19 20.51
C ILE A 56 -23.44 -23.30 20.00
N LEU A 57 -23.68 -23.75 18.78
CA LEU A 57 -22.80 -24.61 18.00
C LEU A 57 -21.96 -23.72 17.10
N MET A 58 -20.65 -23.90 17.09
CA MET A 58 -19.77 -23.04 16.32
C MET A 58 -18.65 -23.81 15.66
N ASP A 59 -18.49 -23.65 14.35
CA ASP A 59 -17.27 -24.08 13.69
C ASP A 59 -16.06 -23.27 14.18
N ILE A 60 -14.97 -23.97 14.47
CA ILE A 60 -13.69 -23.34 14.83
C ILE A 60 -13.03 -22.73 13.57
N ASN A 61 -13.21 -23.34 12.40
CA ASN A 61 -12.49 -23.00 11.18
C ASN A 61 -13.26 -22.01 10.28
N LEU A 62 -13.68 -20.87 10.83
CA LEU A 62 -14.35 -19.83 10.05
C LEU A 62 -13.32 -18.92 9.33
N PRO A 63 -13.57 -18.52 8.06
CA PRO A 63 -12.58 -17.80 7.23
C PRO A 63 -12.27 -16.37 7.69
N SER A 64 -13.19 -15.69 8.38
CA SER A 64 -13.06 -14.27 8.74
C SER A 64 -12.64 -14.01 10.20
N MET A 65 -12.95 -14.93 11.11
CA MET A 65 -12.70 -14.80 12.55
C MET A 65 -12.60 -16.20 13.16
N ASP A 66 -11.51 -16.50 13.87
CA ASP A 66 -11.34 -17.79 14.56
C ASP A 66 -12.49 -17.99 15.55
N GLY A 67 -13.14 -19.16 15.52
CA GLY A 67 -14.22 -19.54 16.44
C GLY A 67 -13.89 -19.24 17.90
N ARG A 68 -12.61 -19.30 18.28
CA ARG A 68 -12.14 -18.99 19.63
C ARG A 68 -12.26 -17.51 20.00
N GLU A 69 -12.04 -16.61 19.05
CA GLU A 69 -12.22 -15.17 19.27
C GLU A 69 -13.71 -14.86 19.47
N ILE A 70 -14.58 -15.52 18.71
CA ILE A 70 -16.04 -15.42 18.85
C ILE A 70 -16.47 -15.91 20.24
N THR A 71 -15.98 -17.08 20.71
CA THR A 71 -16.26 -17.57 22.08
C THR A 71 -15.86 -16.53 23.11
N THR A 72 -14.66 -15.97 22.98
CA THR A 72 -14.12 -14.98 23.94
C THR A 72 -15.00 -13.74 23.99
N ARG A 73 -15.45 -13.24 22.84
CA ARG A 73 -16.38 -12.10 22.75
C ARG A 73 -17.74 -12.43 23.34
N LEU A 74 -18.31 -13.59 23.03
CA LEU A 74 -19.59 -14.02 23.60
C LEU A 74 -19.51 -14.13 25.13
N ARG A 75 -18.43 -14.71 25.67
CA ARG A 75 -18.23 -14.83 27.12
C ARG A 75 -18.07 -13.50 27.85
N SER A 76 -17.61 -12.45 27.16
CA SER A 76 -17.55 -11.08 27.71
C SER A 76 -18.91 -10.42 27.89
N LEU A 77 -19.97 -10.99 27.28
CA LEU A 77 -21.33 -10.48 27.37
C LEU A 77 -22.06 -11.12 28.57
N PRO A 78 -22.76 -10.34 29.41
CA PRO A 78 -23.40 -10.84 30.64
C PRO A 78 -24.37 -12.01 30.41
N ASN A 79 -25.17 -11.93 29.33
CA ASN A 79 -26.22 -12.90 29.01
C ASN A 79 -25.69 -14.25 28.51
N PHE A 80 -24.40 -14.34 28.16
CA PHE A 80 -23.78 -15.55 27.60
C PHE A 80 -22.66 -16.09 28.48
N SER A 81 -22.53 -15.62 29.71
CA SER A 81 -21.55 -16.15 30.67
C SER A 81 -21.73 -17.65 30.92
N ASN A 82 -22.99 -18.13 30.97
CA ASN A 82 -23.34 -19.51 31.26
C ASN A 82 -23.96 -20.29 30.09
N THR A 83 -24.22 -19.66 28.94
CA THR A 83 -24.79 -20.34 27.78
C THR A 83 -23.79 -21.38 27.26
N PRO A 84 -24.15 -22.66 27.07
CA PRO A 84 -23.23 -23.65 26.54
C PRO A 84 -22.79 -23.28 25.11
N ILE A 85 -21.46 -23.22 24.91
CA ILE A 85 -20.84 -23.00 23.60
C ILE A 85 -20.06 -24.26 23.27
N VAL A 86 -20.44 -24.95 22.19
CA VAL A 86 -19.83 -26.22 21.78
C VAL A 86 -19.15 -26.01 20.44
N ALA A 87 -17.84 -26.29 20.41
CA ALA A 87 -17.04 -26.09 19.22
C ALA A 87 -17.09 -27.32 18.29
N LEU A 88 -17.34 -27.13 17.01
CA LEU A 88 -17.25 -28.17 15.98
C LEU A 88 -15.84 -28.13 15.37
N THR A 89 -15.13 -29.26 15.41
CA THR A 89 -13.73 -29.35 14.93
C THR A 89 -13.57 -30.42 13.85
N ALA A 90 -12.77 -30.13 12.83
CA ALA A 90 -12.55 -31.00 11.67
C ALA A 90 -11.59 -32.18 11.92
N ASN A 91 -10.83 -32.20 13.02
CA ASN A 91 -9.81 -33.24 13.26
C ASN A 91 -9.51 -33.47 14.75
N HIS A 92 -9.04 -34.68 15.06
CA HIS A 92 -8.45 -35.07 16.35
C HIS A 92 -6.99 -34.61 16.48
N SER A 93 -6.64 -33.43 15.94
CA SER A 93 -5.29 -32.88 16.11
C SER A 93 -5.08 -32.55 17.60
N PRO A 94 -4.00 -33.07 18.23
CA PRO A 94 -3.66 -32.72 19.61
C PRO A 94 -3.59 -31.20 19.77
N GLY A 95 -4.31 -30.62 20.71
CA GLY A 95 -4.35 -29.17 20.95
C GLY A 95 -5.67 -28.48 20.57
N SER A 96 -6.40 -28.94 19.54
CA SER A 96 -7.62 -28.23 19.09
C SER A 96 -8.73 -28.22 20.14
N ARG A 97 -8.83 -29.31 20.92
CA ARG A 97 -9.76 -29.44 22.05
C ARG A 97 -9.40 -28.46 23.16
N GLU A 98 -8.15 -28.46 23.58
CA GLU A 98 -7.62 -27.63 24.66
C GLU A 98 -7.78 -26.14 24.32
N LEU A 99 -7.52 -25.78 23.05
CA LEU A 99 -7.67 -24.43 22.53
C LEU A 99 -9.13 -23.94 22.52
N ALA A 100 -10.08 -24.82 22.20
CA ALA A 100 -11.51 -24.51 22.21
C ALA A 100 -12.05 -24.33 23.64
N LEU A 101 -11.75 -25.29 24.53
CA LEU A 101 -12.19 -25.24 25.92
C LEU A 101 -11.62 -24.02 26.64
N ALA A 102 -10.35 -23.68 26.40
CA ALA A 102 -9.72 -22.56 27.08
C ALA A 102 -10.16 -21.19 26.57
N ALA A 103 -10.69 -21.10 25.34
CA ALA A 103 -11.42 -19.92 24.87
C ALA A 103 -12.79 -19.74 25.58
N GLY A 104 -13.20 -20.71 26.39
CA GLY A 104 -14.45 -20.68 27.15
C GLY A 104 -15.55 -21.59 26.58
N CYS A 105 -15.23 -22.50 25.65
CA CYS A 105 -16.19 -23.49 25.17
C CYS A 105 -16.50 -24.49 26.31
N THR A 106 -17.75 -24.92 26.35
CA THR A 106 -18.27 -25.91 27.31
C THR A 106 -17.87 -27.33 26.91
N GLY A 107 -17.60 -27.55 25.63
CA GLY A 107 -17.22 -28.83 25.06
C GLY A 107 -16.90 -28.72 23.58
N PHE A 108 -16.67 -29.86 22.94
CA PHE A 108 -16.47 -29.93 21.49
C PHE A 108 -17.18 -31.14 20.89
N LEU A 109 -17.40 -31.09 19.57
CA LEU A 109 -17.88 -32.20 18.75
C LEU A 109 -17.03 -32.28 17.49
N THR A 110 -16.86 -33.50 16.98
CA THR A 110 -16.03 -33.75 15.80
C THR A 110 -16.87 -33.73 14.52
N LYS A 111 -16.30 -33.20 13.44
CA LYS A 111 -16.79 -33.40 12.07
C LYS A 111 -16.10 -34.65 11.49
N PRO A 112 -16.75 -35.43 10.59
CA PRO A 112 -18.08 -35.20 10.03
C PRO A 112 -19.21 -35.47 11.04
N ILE A 113 -20.31 -34.74 10.91
CA ILE A 113 -21.47 -34.86 11.80
C ILE A 113 -22.22 -36.16 11.49
N ASP A 114 -22.27 -37.06 12.46
CA ASP A 114 -23.11 -38.25 12.39
C ASP A 114 -24.55 -37.91 12.80
N VAL A 115 -25.45 -37.95 11.81
CA VAL A 115 -26.88 -37.60 11.96
C VAL A 115 -27.62 -38.44 13.00
N THR A 116 -27.11 -39.61 13.36
CA THR A 116 -27.74 -40.49 14.34
C THR A 116 -27.36 -40.14 15.78
N SER A 117 -26.08 -39.85 16.04
CA SER A 117 -25.56 -39.57 17.38
C SER A 117 -25.59 -38.09 17.75
N PHE A 118 -25.49 -37.19 16.76
CA PHE A 118 -25.37 -35.75 16.96
C PHE A 118 -26.50 -35.12 17.80
N PRO A 119 -27.80 -35.41 17.59
CA PRO A 119 -28.84 -34.86 18.44
C PRO A 119 -28.73 -35.26 19.91
N GLY A 120 -28.29 -36.50 20.18
CA GLY A 120 -28.08 -36.97 21.55
C GLY A 120 -26.96 -36.23 22.25
N GLN A 121 -25.86 -35.96 21.52
CA GLN A 121 -24.74 -35.17 22.02
C GLN A 121 -25.14 -33.72 22.32
N VAL A 122 -25.88 -33.08 21.41
CA VAL A 122 -26.43 -31.72 21.62
C VAL A 122 -27.35 -31.67 22.84
N SER A 123 -28.23 -32.68 22.99
CA SER A 123 -29.10 -32.78 24.16
C SER A 123 -28.33 -32.93 25.48
N ALA A 124 -27.18 -33.61 25.47
CA ALA A 124 -26.36 -33.76 26.67
C ALA A 124 -25.78 -32.41 27.13
N TYR A 125 -25.29 -31.58 26.20
CA TYR A 125 -24.81 -30.23 26.51
C TYR A 125 -25.92 -29.30 26.98
N LEU A 126 -27.12 -29.39 26.39
CA LEU A 126 -28.30 -28.68 26.90
C LEU A 126 -28.69 -29.12 28.32
N ALA A 127 -28.43 -30.38 28.68
CA ALA A 127 -28.68 -30.93 30.03
C ALA A 127 -27.56 -30.61 31.04
N GLY A 128 -26.52 -29.84 30.65
CA GLY A 128 -25.45 -29.41 31.54
C GLY A 128 -24.18 -30.25 31.50
N LEU A 129 -24.00 -31.10 30.49
CA LEU A 129 -22.70 -31.72 30.22
C LEU A 129 -21.65 -30.60 29.99
N ALA A 130 -20.54 -30.69 30.70
CA ALA A 130 -19.39 -29.83 30.48
C ALA A 130 -18.13 -30.68 30.57
N GLU A 131 -17.22 -30.47 29.62
CA GLU A 131 -15.94 -31.15 29.64
C GLU A 131 -14.97 -30.43 30.60
N PRO A 132 -14.32 -31.15 31.54
CA PRO A 132 -13.41 -30.52 32.47
C PRO A 132 -12.10 -30.10 31.79
N LEU A 133 -11.65 -28.89 32.11
CA LEU A 133 -10.27 -28.44 31.99
C LEU A 133 -9.67 -28.44 33.39
N THR A 134 -8.50 -29.04 33.56
CA THR A 134 -7.77 -28.93 34.82
C THR A 134 -7.27 -27.49 35.03
N PRO A 135 -7.11 -27.02 36.27
CA PRO A 135 -6.56 -25.68 36.56
C PRO A 135 -5.17 -25.45 35.92
N THR A 136 -4.36 -26.51 35.84
CA THR A 136 -3.03 -26.49 35.21
C THR A 136 -3.13 -26.22 33.70
N GLU A 137 -3.98 -26.95 32.98
CA GLU A 137 -4.21 -26.76 31.55
C GLU A 137 -4.73 -25.36 31.23
N LYS A 138 -5.60 -24.81 32.10
CA LYS A 138 -6.13 -23.45 31.96
C LYS A 138 -5.02 -22.39 32.11
N SER A 139 -4.13 -22.55 33.09
CA SER A 139 -3.03 -21.60 33.34
C SER A 139 -1.97 -21.63 32.24
N GLU A 140 -1.56 -22.83 31.80
CA GLU A 140 -0.62 -22.99 30.68
C GLU A 140 -1.18 -22.39 29.40
N HIS A 141 -2.48 -22.53 29.17
CA HIS A 141 -3.13 -21.95 28.01
C HIS A 141 -3.15 -20.43 28.05
N LEU A 142 -3.58 -19.82 29.17
CA LEU A 142 -3.60 -18.37 29.32
C LEU A 142 -2.21 -17.77 29.08
N GLN A 143 -1.17 -18.44 29.58
CA GLN A 143 0.21 -18.04 29.36
C GLN A 143 0.63 -18.12 27.88
N ARG A 144 0.26 -19.21 27.19
CA ARG A 144 0.52 -19.37 25.76
C ARG A 144 -0.24 -18.35 24.90
N HIS A 145 -1.50 -18.05 25.24
CA HIS A 145 -2.28 -17.06 24.53
C HIS A 145 -1.74 -15.64 24.74
N ALA A 146 -1.34 -15.31 25.97
CA ALA A 146 -0.68 -14.04 26.27
C ALA A 146 0.63 -13.88 25.49
N GLN A 147 1.45 -14.94 25.41
CA GLN A 147 2.69 -14.94 24.61
C GLN A 147 2.41 -14.67 23.12
N ASN A 148 1.43 -15.36 22.52
CA ASN A 148 1.06 -15.15 21.13
C ASN A 148 0.52 -13.72 20.86
N LEU A 149 -0.21 -13.15 21.81
CA LEU A 149 -0.70 -11.76 21.73
C LEU A 149 0.47 -10.77 21.76
N VAL A 150 1.43 -10.96 22.65
CA VAL A 150 2.64 -10.12 22.74
C VAL A 150 3.41 -10.16 21.43
N GLU A 151 3.68 -11.36 20.90
CA GLU A 151 4.40 -11.52 19.62
C GLU A 151 3.66 -10.83 18.46
N ARG A 152 2.33 -10.97 18.40
CA ARG A 152 1.51 -10.30 17.37
C ARG A 152 1.54 -8.78 17.51
N LEU A 153 1.56 -8.25 18.73
CA LEU A 153 1.68 -6.82 19.01
C LEU A 153 3.06 -6.29 18.62
N GLU A 154 4.14 -7.00 18.97
CA GLU A 154 5.50 -6.63 18.60
C GLU A 154 5.67 -6.56 17.07
N ASN A 155 5.16 -7.57 16.35
CA ASN A 155 5.15 -7.56 14.89
C ASN A 155 4.38 -6.37 14.32
N LYS A 156 3.23 -6.01 14.90
CA LYS A 156 2.43 -4.87 14.45
C LYS A 156 3.09 -3.52 14.75
N ILE A 157 3.77 -3.40 15.90
CA ILE A 157 4.56 -2.22 16.25
C ILE A 157 5.68 -2.02 15.23
N ASN A 158 6.45 -3.07 14.93
CA ASN A 158 7.54 -3.00 13.94
C ASN A 158 7.04 -2.59 12.54
N GLU A 159 5.90 -3.14 12.11
CA GLU A 159 5.25 -2.79 10.84
C GLU A 159 4.84 -1.30 10.81
N LEU A 160 4.21 -0.82 11.89
CA LEU A 160 3.77 0.56 12.01
C LEU A 160 4.95 1.54 12.07
N GLU A 161 6.03 1.20 12.79
CA GLU A 161 7.23 2.01 12.84
C GLU A 161 7.89 2.15 11.46
N SER A 162 7.99 1.04 10.71
CA SER A 162 8.50 1.03 9.34
C SER A 162 7.64 1.90 8.41
N ALA A 163 6.31 1.75 8.47
CA ALA A 163 5.37 2.54 7.69
C ALA A 163 5.46 4.04 8.01
N ASN A 164 5.56 4.39 9.30
CA ASN A 164 5.68 5.78 9.75
C ASN A 164 7.00 6.42 9.28
N LYS A 165 8.11 5.66 9.34
CA LYS A 165 9.40 6.10 8.82
C LYS A 165 9.33 6.43 7.32
N ARG A 166 8.72 5.54 6.52
CA ARG A 166 8.55 5.75 5.08
C ARG A 166 7.65 6.94 4.77
N LEU A 167 6.61 7.16 5.56
CA LEU A 167 5.73 8.33 5.41
C LEU A 167 6.49 9.63 5.67
N ARG A 168 7.30 9.69 6.73
CA ARG A 168 8.13 10.86 7.04
C ARG A 168 9.16 11.16 5.96
N GLU A 169 9.74 10.13 5.36
CA GLU A 169 10.66 10.27 4.24
C GLU A 169 9.96 10.89 3.01
N LEU A 170 8.78 10.40 2.65
CA LEU A 170 7.98 10.96 1.56
C LEU A 170 7.57 12.41 1.83
N ASP A 171 7.17 12.73 3.06
CA ASP A 171 6.78 14.09 3.44
C ASP A 171 7.96 15.08 3.37
N ARG A 172 9.16 14.63 3.76
CA ARG A 172 10.39 15.39 3.59
C ARG A 172 10.71 15.62 2.11
N LEU A 173 10.69 14.57 1.28
CA LEU A 173 10.93 14.68 -0.16
C LEU A 173 9.94 15.64 -0.82
N LYS A 174 8.67 15.60 -0.42
CA LYS A 174 7.64 16.54 -0.87
C LYS A 174 7.95 17.98 -0.47
N SER A 175 8.39 18.20 0.76
CA SER A 175 8.76 19.53 1.25
C SER A 175 9.96 20.09 0.50
N ASP A 176 11.00 19.28 0.31
CA ASP A 176 12.21 19.64 -0.45
C ASP A 176 11.86 19.96 -1.92
N PHE A 177 10.95 19.20 -2.53
CA PHE A 177 10.44 19.47 -3.87
C PHE A 177 9.71 20.83 -3.96
N ILE A 178 8.84 21.15 -3.02
CA ILE A 178 8.11 22.44 -3.01
C ILE A 178 9.08 23.63 -2.86
N ILE A 179 10.09 23.49 -1.99
CA ILE A 179 11.11 24.51 -1.79
C ILE A 179 11.91 24.71 -3.09
N MET A 180 12.36 23.62 -3.72
CA MET A 180 13.06 23.65 -5.01
C MET A 180 12.23 24.36 -6.09
N VAL A 181 10.97 23.94 -6.29
CA VAL A 181 10.04 24.55 -7.26
C VAL A 181 9.92 26.06 -7.03
N SER A 182 9.77 26.47 -5.77
CA SER A 182 9.62 27.88 -5.41
C SER A 182 10.85 28.72 -5.78
N HIS A 183 12.06 28.18 -5.57
CA HIS A 183 13.30 28.85 -5.93
C HIS A 183 13.51 28.90 -7.45
N GLU A 184 13.30 27.79 -8.13
CA GLU A 184 13.47 27.67 -9.59
C GLU A 184 12.47 28.53 -10.35
N LEU A 185 11.25 28.70 -9.86
CA LEU A 185 10.26 29.62 -10.47
C LEU A 185 10.56 31.09 -10.16
N ARG A 186 11.08 31.40 -8.96
CA ARG A 186 11.37 32.79 -8.57
C ARG A 186 12.46 33.42 -9.42
N THR A 187 13.47 32.67 -9.83
CA THR A 187 14.61 33.18 -10.60
C THR A 187 14.19 33.76 -11.96
N PRO A 188 13.50 33.03 -12.87
CA PRO A 188 13.03 33.59 -14.14
C PRO A 188 11.96 34.66 -13.93
N LEU A 189 11.07 34.54 -12.93
CA LEU A 189 10.09 35.58 -12.62
C LEU A 189 10.73 36.90 -12.20
N THR A 190 11.80 36.84 -11.39
CA THR A 190 12.56 38.03 -10.99
C THR A 190 13.19 38.71 -12.21
N LEU A 191 13.71 37.94 -13.17
CA LEU A 191 14.26 38.49 -14.41
C LEU A 191 13.17 39.14 -15.27
N LEU A 192 12.05 38.44 -15.48
CA LEU A 192 10.91 38.97 -16.24
C LEU A 192 10.38 40.27 -15.62
N SER A 193 10.18 40.27 -14.31
CA SER A 193 9.73 41.45 -13.57
C SER A 193 10.73 42.59 -13.65
N GLY A 194 12.02 42.30 -13.52
CA GLY A 194 13.09 43.29 -13.63
C GLY A 194 13.13 43.97 -15.00
N TYR A 195 13.11 43.21 -16.09
CA TYR A 195 13.08 43.77 -17.45
C TYR A 195 11.76 44.49 -17.75
N ALA A 196 10.62 43.98 -17.28
CA ALA A 196 9.34 44.66 -17.42
C ALA A 196 9.30 45.99 -16.66
N HIS A 197 9.87 46.05 -15.46
CA HIS A 197 9.98 47.28 -14.67
C HIS A 197 10.93 48.28 -15.32
N LEU A 198 12.07 47.83 -15.83
CA LEU A 198 12.98 48.68 -16.60
C LEU A 198 12.29 49.29 -17.82
N LEU A 199 11.48 48.51 -18.55
CA LEU A 199 10.71 49.03 -19.67
C LEU A 199 9.72 50.12 -19.23
N ASP A 200 8.96 49.85 -18.16
CA ASP A 200 7.96 50.77 -17.62
C ASP A 200 8.58 52.09 -17.13
N GLU A 201 9.72 52.04 -16.42
CA GLU A 201 10.43 53.25 -16.01
C GLU A 201 10.93 54.07 -17.21
N GLN A 202 11.45 53.41 -18.23
CA GLN A 202 12.03 54.09 -19.39
C GLN A 202 10.95 54.76 -20.24
N VAL A 203 9.82 54.09 -20.44
CA VAL A 203 8.64 54.67 -21.12
C VAL A 203 8.14 55.91 -20.38
N LYS A 204 8.13 55.89 -19.03
CA LYS A 204 7.73 57.06 -18.23
C LYS A 204 8.71 58.23 -18.34
N GLN A 205 10.01 57.95 -18.48
CA GLN A 205 11.04 58.98 -18.57
C GLN A 205 11.14 59.62 -19.96
N THR A 206 10.75 58.92 -21.03
CA THR A 206 10.87 59.43 -22.41
C THR A 206 9.85 60.53 -22.74
N ASN A 207 8.83 60.76 -21.90
CA ASN A 207 7.84 61.84 -22.06
C ASN A 207 7.23 61.91 -23.49
N ASN A 208 6.87 60.75 -24.06
CA ASN A 208 6.42 60.50 -25.45
C ASN A 208 7.48 60.57 -26.57
N GLU A 209 8.76 60.64 -26.26
CA GLU A 209 9.84 60.41 -27.23
C GLU A 209 10.05 58.91 -27.48
N MET A 210 10.57 58.55 -28.66
CA MET A 210 10.81 57.16 -29.03
C MET A 210 12.04 56.61 -28.31
N LEU A 211 11.89 55.49 -27.62
CA LEU A 211 13.02 54.80 -26.97
C LEU A 211 14.05 54.33 -28.02
N PRO A 212 15.35 54.34 -27.69
CA PRO A 212 16.39 53.81 -28.58
C PRO A 212 16.16 52.34 -28.91
N ALA A 213 16.34 51.96 -30.18
CA ALA A 213 16.12 50.59 -30.64
C ALA A 213 16.99 49.56 -29.89
N GLU A 214 18.24 49.89 -29.59
CA GLU A 214 19.16 49.03 -28.82
C GLU A 214 18.61 48.70 -27.42
N MET A 215 17.96 49.67 -26.77
CA MET A 215 17.36 49.47 -25.45
C MET A 215 16.14 48.56 -25.52
N ILE A 216 15.26 48.78 -26.51
CA ILE A 216 14.08 47.94 -26.74
C ILE A 216 14.53 46.50 -27.02
N LEU A 217 15.55 46.32 -27.86
CA LEU A 217 16.12 45.01 -28.16
C LEU A 217 16.69 44.33 -26.91
N GLY A 218 17.50 45.03 -26.11
CA GLY A 218 18.08 44.46 -24.88
C GLY A 218 17.03 44.04 -23.84
N VAL A 219 15.95 44.83 -23.68
CA VAL A 219 14.83 44.47 -22.81
C VAL A 219 14.06 43.27 -23.37
N ALA A 220 13.79 43.26 -24.68
CA ALA A 220 13.08 42.15 -25.34
C ALA A 220 13.88 40.84 -25.27
N GLU A 221 15.19 40.88 -25.48
CA GLU A 221 16.10 39.74 -25.29
C GLU A 221 16.07 39.24 -23.84
N GLY A 222 16.14 40.15 -22.86
CA GLY A 222 16.04 39.82 -21.46
C GLY A 222 14.73 39.13 -21.07
N LEU A 223 13.60 39.64 -21.59
CA LEU A 223 12.29 39.03 -21.40
C LEU A 223 12.21 37.65 -22.06
N ASN A 224 12.65 37.51 -23.31
CA ASN A 224 12.65 36.23 -24.02
C ASN A 224 13.52 35.18 -23.31
N LEU A 225 14.68 35.59 -22.78
CA LEU A 225 15.52 34.72 -21.95
C LEU A 225 14.80 34.27 -20.68
N GLY A 226 14.11 35.18 -20.00
CA GLY A 226 13.29 34.86 -18.82
C GLY A 226 12.16 33.86 -19.13
N VAL A 227 11.45 34.06 -20.25
CA VAL A 227 10.38 33.17 -20.71
C VAL A 227 10.93 31.78 -21.04
N SER A 228 12.05 31.71 -21.79
CA SER A 228 12.65 30.42 -22.13
C SER A 228 13.05 29.65 -20.88
N ARG A 229 13.74 30.30 -19.93
CA ARG A 229 14.12 29.67 -18.66
C ARG A 229 12.90 29.18 -17.88
N MET A 230 11.81 29.95 -17.86
CA MET A 230 10.59 29.54 -17.16
C MET A 230 9.95 28.31 -17.79
N ARG A 231 9.92 28.23 -19.13
CA ARG A 231 9.45 27.06 -19.86
C ARG A 231 10.27 25.82 -19.51
N ASP A 232 11.60 25.97 -19.44
CA ASP A 232 12.51 24.86 -19.12
C ASP A 232 12.26 24.37 -17.68
N VAL A 233 12.16 25.28 -16.70
CA VAL A 233 11.83 24.95 -15.30
C VAL A 233 10.50 24.22 -15.19
N VAL A 234 9.45 24.70 -15.87
CA VAL A 234 8.12 24.05 -15.83
C VAL A 234 8.18 22.64 -16.41
N ASN A 235 8.87 22.46 -17.53
CA ASN A 235 9.04 21.13 -18.14
C ASN A 235 9.78 20.18 -17.20
N GLU A 236 10.83 20.63 -16.51
CA GLU A 236 11.56 19.82 -15.54
C GLU A 236 10.69 19.45 -14.32
N ILE A 237 9.90 20.39 -13.81
CA ILE A 237 8.94 20.13 -12.71
C ILE A 237 7.92 19.07 -13.12
N ILE A 238 7.37 19.16 -14.34
CA ILE A 238 6.41 18.17 -14.86
C ILE A 238 7.08 16.79 -14.99
N LYS A 239 8.32 16.71 -15.49
CA LYS A 239 9.07 15.45 -15.57
C LYS A 239 9.27 14.84 -14.20
N VAL A 240 9.77 15.59 -13.22
CA VAL A 240 9.97 15.11 -11.85
C VAL A 240 8.66 14.62 -11.23
N ALA A 241 7.56 15.35 -11.43
CA ALA A 241 6.24 14.93 -10.94
C ALA A 241 5.74 13.62 -11.56
N ARG A 242 5.95 13.43 -12.88
CA ARG A 242 5.60 12.18 -13.57
C ARG A 242 6.46 11.00 -13.11
N ILE A 243 7.75 11.23 -12.86
CA ILE A 243 8.66 10.22 -12.30
C ILE A 243 8.21 9.82 -10.89
N ALA A 244 7.96 10.80 -10.01
CA ALA A 244 7.57 10.55 -8.61
C ALA A 244 6.23 9.82 -8.47
N SER A 245 5.30 10.06 -9.41
CA SER A 245 3.99 9.40 -9.44
C SER A 245 3.98 8.06 -10.20
N GLY A 246 5.08 7.68 -10.85
CA GLY A 246 5.13 6.48 -11.69
C GLY A 246 4.26 6.57 -12.95
N THR A 247 3.90 7.77 -13.39
CA THR A 247 3.05 8.04 -14.57
C THR A 247 3.86 8.47 -15.80
N LEU A 248 5.18 8.27 -15.75
CA LEU A 248 6.04 8.51 -16.90
C LEU A 248 5.89 7.35 -17.88
N ASP A 249 5.06 7.55 -18.90
CA ASP A 249 4.94 6.62 -20.02
C ASP A 249 6.17 6.78 -20.92
N LEU A 250 6.98 5.73 -20.99
CA LEU A 250 8.15 5.67 -21.86
C LEU A 250 7.76 5.09 -23.22
N ALA A 251 8.08 5.81 -24.28
CA ALA A 251 7.92 5.33 -25.65
C ALA A 251 9.10 4.40 -26.01
N LEU A 252 9.07 3.16 -25.52
CA LEU A 252 10.16 2.20 -25.72
C LEU A 252 10.29 1.80 -27.20
N GLY A 253 11.50 1.94 -27.73
CA GLY A 253 11.87 1.51 -29.06
C GLY A 253 13.38 1.27 -29.20
N PRO A 254 13.85 0.84 -30.39
CA PRO A 254 15.27 0.65 -30.65
C PRO A 254 15.99 2.02 -30.72
N VAL A 255 17.00 2.21 -29.87
CA VAL A 255 17.79 3.44 -29.80
C VAL A 255 19.26 3.13 -30.04
N ARG A 256 19.87 3.86 -30.98
CA ARG A 256 21.32 3.80 -31.21
C ARG A 256 22.01 4.91 -30.43
N LEU A 257 22.62 4.57 -29.29
CA LEU A 257 23.26 5.54 -28.40
C LEU A 257 24.35 6.38 -29.08
N SER A 258 25.07 5.83 -30.07
CA SER A 258 26.09 6.59 -30.81
C SER A 258 25.50 7.77 -31.58
N GLU A 259 24.29 7.63 -32.14
CA GLU A 259 23.58 8.71 -32.84
C GLU A 259 23.09 9.75 -31.84
N VAL A 260 22.48 9.30 -30.73
CA VAL A 260 22.01 10.21 -29.67
C VAL A 260 23.13 11.06 -29.08
N VAL A 261 24.30 10.46 -28.83
CA VAL A 261 25.47 11.21 -28.31
C VAL A 261 26.01 12.19 -29.34
N ALA A 262 26.04 11.80 -30.63
CA ALA A 262 26.51 12.68 -31.70
C ALA A 262 25.58 13.90 -31.87
N ASP A 263 24.26 13.69 -31.88
CA ASP A 263 23.26 14.75 -31.94
C ASP A 263 23.43 15.78 -30.80
N VAL A 264 23.58 15.31 -29.56
CA VAL A 264 23.75 16.19 -28.39
C VAL A 264 25.06 16.96 -28.47
N PHE A 265 26.11 16.35 -28.99
CA PHE A 265 27.40 17.01 -29.15
C PHE A 265 27.34 18.15 -30.18
N GLU A 266 26.69 17.92 -31.31
CA GLU A 266 26.54 18.93 -32.38
C GLU A 266 25.85 20.21 -31.85
N GLU A 267 24.86 20.06 -30.97
CA GLU A 267 24.14 21.17 -30.34
C GLU A 267 25.05 22.05 -29.45
N TYR A 268 26.11 21.48 -28.87
CA TYR A 268 27.02 22.18 -27.97
C TYR A 268 28.37 22.56 -28.60
N ALA A 269 28.63 22.18 -29.86
CA ALA A 269 29.92 22.35 -30.51
C ALA A 269 30.43 23.80 -30.45
N GLU A 270 29.57 24.78 -30.75
CA GLU A 270 29.93 26.21 -30.73
C GLU A 270 30.30 26.70 -29.33
N VAL A 271 29.59 26.24 -28.29
CA VAL A 271 29.85 26.63 -26.89
C VAL A 271 31.18 26.04 -26.42
N CYS A 272 31.47 24.79 -26.79
CA CYS A 272 32.71 24.12 -26.46
C CYS A 272 33.91 24.79 -27.13
N GLU A 273 33.77 25.20 -28.39
CA GLU A 273 34.81 25.93 -29.13
C GLU A 273 35.09 27.30 -28.49
N LYS A 274 34.05 28.10 -28.20
CA LYS A 274 34.20 29.41 -27.55
C LYS A 274 34.93 29.34 -26.20
N ARG A 275 34.77 28.23 -25.47
CA ARG A 275 35.38 28.00 -24.15
C ARG A 275 36.68 27.19 -24.21
N ASN A 276 37.19 26.91 -25.41
CA ASN A 276 38.38 26.08 -25.64
C ASN A 276 38.34 24.73 -24.92
N LEU A 277 37.17 24.09 -24.82
CA LEU A 277 37.02 22.80 -24.14
C LEU A 277 37.52 21.67 -25.05
N ASN A 278 38.36 20.80 -24.51
CA ASN A 278 38.86 19.62 -25.22
C ASN A 278 37.89 18.44 -25.02
N ILE A 279 37.12 18.10 -26.04
CA ILE A 279 36.13 17.02 -25.96
C ILE A 279 36.63 15.79 -26.71
N GLN A 280 36.70 14.67 -25.99
CA GLN A 280 37.14 13.39 -26.53
C GLN A 280 36.02 12.38 -26.43
N ILE A 281 35.50 11.97 -27.59
CA ILE A 281 34.51 10.90 -27.71
C ILE A 281 35.24 9.63 -28.13
N GLY A 282 35.16 8.59 -27.31
CA GLY A 282 35.69 7.27 -27.63
C GLY A 282 34.92 6.59 -28.77
N ASP A 283 35.38 5.43 -29.23
CA ASP A 283 34.66 4.66 -30.25
C ASP A 283 33.34 4.10 -29.71
N LEU A 284 32.24 4.82 -29.99
CA LEU A 284 30.87 4.42 -29.61
C LEU A 284 30.19 3.54 -30.67
N SER A 285 30.80 3.33 -31.84
CA SER A 285 30.18 2.60 -32.95
C SER A 285 29.91 1.13 -32.63
N ARG A 286 30.62 0.58 -31.65
CA ARG A 286 30.52 -0.80 -31.19
C ARG A 286 29.43 -1.02 -30.14
N LEU A 287 28.73 0.03 -29.71
CA LEU A 287 27.65 -0.09 -28.74
C LEU A 287 26.43 -0.80 -29.38
N PRO A 288 25.78 -1.74 -28.67
CA PRO A 288 24.57 -2.36 -29.15
C PRO A 288 23.41 -1.35 -29.22
N ILE A 289 22.42 -1.67 -30.04
CA ILE A 289 21.11 -0.98 -30.00
C ILE A 289 20.44 -1.34 -28.68
N VAL A 290 20.00 -0.34 -27.94
CA VAL A 290 19.29 -0.52 -26.67
C VAL A 290 17.79 -0.32 -26.86
N GLN A 291 16.97 -1.03 -26.08
CA GLN A 291 15.54 -0.74 -26.01
C GLN A 291 15.32 0.36 -24.98
N GLY A 292 14.75 1.48 -25.41
CA GLY A 292 14.55 2.65 -24.55
C GLY A 292 13.73 3.74 -25.23
N ASP A 293 13.43 4.79 -24.48
CA ASP A 293 12.82 6.00 -25.02
C ASP A 293 13.93 6.92 -25.53
N GLY A 294 14.00 7.12 -26.85
CA GLY A 294 15.06 7.89 -27.50
C GLY A 294 15.09 9.36 -27.06
N GLU A 295 13.92 9.97 -26.87
CA GLU A 295 13.79 11.37 -26.43
C GLU A 295 14.25 11.53 -24.97
N GLN A 296 13.87 10.60 -24.09
CA GLN A 296 14.31 10.64 -22.69
C GLN A 296 15.81 10.36 -22.55
N LEU A 297 16.35 9.43 -23.34
CA LEU A 297 17.79 9.16 -23.38
C LEU A 297 18.57 10.37 -23.89
N LYS A 298 18.08 11.02 -24.96
CA LYS A 298 18.66 12.27 -25.47
C LYS A 298 18.62 13.37 -24.40
N SER A 299 17.49 13.57 -23.74
CA SER A 299 17.35 14.54 -22.64
C SER A 299 18.29 14.25 -21.47
N ALA A 300 18.45 12.99 -21.08
CA ALA A 300 19.35 12.60 -20.00
C ALA A 300 20.83 12.87 -20.35
N ILE A 301 21.25 12.48 -21.55
CA ILE A 301 22.62 12.74 -22.05
C ILE A 301 22.86 14.24 -22.17
N TYR A 302 21.90 14.99 -22.71
CA TYR A 302 21.93 16.45 -22.80
C TYR A 302 22.16 17.10 -21.43
N HIS A 303 21.41 16.70 -20.39
CA HIS A 303 21.60 17.25 -19.03
C HIS A 303 22.96 16.91 -18.43
N ILE A 304 23.45 15.68 -18.61
CA ILE A 304 24.78 15.29 -18.14
C ILE A 304 25.86 16.13 -18.83
N PHE A 305 25.76 16.29 -20.15
CA PHE A 305 26.73 17.01 -20.94
C PHE A 305 26.70 18.52 -20.66
N SER A 306 25.51 19.11 -20.54
CA SER A 306 25.30 20.49 -20.11
C SER A 306 25.97 20.77 -18.76
N ASN A 307 25.79 19.87 -17.79
CA ASN A 307 26.46 19.96 -16.49
C ASN A 307 27.98 19.84 -16.63
N ALA A 308 28.48 18.88 -17.42
CA ALA A 308 29.90 18.73 -17.65
C ALA A 308 30.52 20.01 -18.24
N ILE A 309 29.88 20.63 -19.23
CA ILE A 309 30.33 21.91 -19.80
C ILE A 309 30.32 22.99 -18.72
N LYS A 310 29.21 23.16 -18.01
CA LYS A 310 29.04 24.23 -17.00
C LYS A 310 30.11 24.18 -15.89
N TYR A 311 30.49 22.99 -15.45
CA TYR A 311 31.41 22.80 -14.32
C TYR A 311 32.86 22.53 -14.73
N THR A 312 33.14 22.38 -16.02
CA THR A 312 34.52 22.28 -16.53
C THR A 312 35.09 23.68 -16.77
N PRO A 313 36.25 24.03 -16.20
CA PRO A 313 36.92 25.30 -16.50
C PRO A 313 37.31 25.43 -17.97
N ASP A 314 37.48 26.67 -18.45
CA ASP A 314 37.92 26.93 -19.83
C ASP A 314 39.29 26.30 -20.09
N GLY A 315 39.48 25.69 -21.26
CA GLY A 315 40.67 24.87 -21.56
C GLY A 315 40.65 23.46 -20.95
N GLY A 316 39.63 23.11 -20.16
CA GLY A 316 39.47 21.79 -19.54
C GLY A 316 39.09 20.70 -20.54
N SER A 317 38.96 19.46 -20.07
CA SER A 317 38.68 18.29 -20.92
C SER A 317 37.44 17.51 -20.46
N ILE A 318 36.64 17.05 -21.43
CA ILE A 318 35.45 16.22 -21.22
C ILE A 318 35.62 14.94 -22.05
N PHE A 319 35.47 13.78 -21.40
CA PHE A 319 35.65 12.48 -22.04
C PHE A 319 34.32 11.71 -22.03
N VAL A 320 33.90 11.21 -23.19
CA VAL A 320 32.71 10.36 -23.32
C VAL A 320 33.14 9.00 -23.84
N VAL A 321 32.94 7.96 -23.04
CA VAL A 321 33.25 6.58 -23.41
C VAL A 321 32.05 5.68 -23.13
N GLY A 322 31.86 4.68 -23.99
CA GLY A 322 30.79 3.70 -23.85
C GLY A 322 31.34 2.28 -23.91
N ARG A 323 30.82 1.40 -23.06
CA ARG A 323 31.15 -0.02 -23.07
C ARG A 323 29.91 -0.83 -22.71
N ALA A 324 29.62 -1.87 -23.48
CA ALA A 324 28.66 -2.89 -23.07
C ALA A 324 29.28 -3.75 -21.94
N VAL A 325 28.61 -3.87 -20.81
CA VAL A 325 29.10 -4.63 -19.64
C VAL A 325 28.20 -5.84 -19.41
N GLY A 326 28.37 -6.87 -20.25
CA GLY A 326 27.68 -8.17 -20.13
C GLY A 326 26.15 -8.10 -20.29
N ASP A 327 25.52 -9.26 -20.52
CA ASP A 327 24.07 -9.38 -20.60
C ASP A 327 23.45 -9.23 -19.20
N THR A 328 23.21 -7.99 -18.78
CA THR A 328 22.18 -7.73 -17.76
C THR A 328 20.82 -7.87 -18.45
N VAL A 329 20.18 -9.01 -18.13
CA VAL A 329 18.79 -9.40 -18.41
C VAL A 329 17.81 -8.23 -18.40
#